data_AF-A0A1Z9LGX3-F1
#
_entry.id   AF-A0A1Z9LGX3-F1
#
_cell.length_a   1.000
_cell.length_b   1.000
_cell.length_c   1.000
_cell.angle_alpha   90.00
_cell.angle_beta   90.00
_cell.angle_gamma   90.00
#
_symmetry.space_group_name_H-M   'P 1'
#
loop_
_entity.id
_entity.type
_entity.pdbx_description
1 polymer ?
#
loop_
_entity_poly.entity_id
_entity_poly.type
_entity_poly.pdbx_seq_one_letter_code
_entity_poly.pdbx_strand_id
1 'polypeptide(L)' 'METLWLLRRSADGGTDYVCFRGEDEPVEVLEGYHFPPQMPLIKRRTWLNRSEAQTCRCRLEGSEGFHHGPPLF' A
#
# COMPACT_ATOMS: atom_id res chain seq x y z
N MET A 1 3.42 7.52 12.28
CA MET A 1 3.96 7.53 10.91
C MET A 1 2.94 8.29 10.07
N GLU A 2 3.36 9.30 9.31
CA GLU A 2 2.47 9.91 8.31
C GLU A 2 2.01 8.81 7.33
N THR A 3 0.82 8.98 6.75
CA THR A 3 0.27 7.97 5.83
C THR A 3 1.19 7.81 4.63
N LEU A 4 1.61 6.57 4.34
CA LEU A 4 2.55 6.24 3.26
C LEU A 4 1.86 5.37 2.22
N TRP A 5 2.03 5.73 0.96
CA TRP A 5 1.46 5.00 -0.17
C TRP A 5 2.55 4.44 -1.06
N LEU A 6 2.40 3.16 -1.36
CA LEU A 6 3.19 2.43 -2.34
C LEU A 6 2.29 2.02 -3.50
N LEU A 7 2.73 2.28 -4.72
CA LEU A 7 1.98 2.03 -5.95
C LEU A 7 2.81 1.16 -6.89
N ARG A 8 2.11 0.30 -7.64
CA ARG A 8 2.69 -0.48 -8.73
C ARG A 8 1.72 -0.53 -9.91
N ARG A 9 2.21 -0.21 -11.11
CA ARG A 9 1.41 -0.34 -12.33
C ARG A 9 1.19 -1.82 -12.65
N SER A 10 -0.06 -2.18 -12.90
CA SER A 10 -0.45 -3.50 -13.38
C SER A 10 -0.43 -3.54 -14.91
N ALA A 11 -0.26 -4.74 -15.47
CA ALA A 11 -0.24 -4.96 -16.92
C ALA A 11 -1.58 -4.65 -17.61
N ASP A 12 -2.69 -4.70 -16.86
CA ASP A 12 -4.03 -4.36 -17.34
C ASP A 12 -4.28 -2.85 -17.44
N GLY A 13 -3.33 -2.00 -17.01
CA GLY A 13 -3.44 -0.54 -17.00
C GLY A 13 -3.86 0.04 -15.65
N GLY A 14 -4.21 -0.79 -14.67
CA GLY A 14 -4.53 -0.37 -13.32
C GLY A 14 -3.31 -0.14 -12.44
N THR A 15 -3.59 0.09 -11.16
CA THR A 15 -2.57 0.36 -10.13
C THR A 15 -2.88 -0.48 -8.90
N ASP A 16 -2.00 -1.43 -8.58
CA ASP A 16 -1.98 -2.02 -7.24
C ASP A 16 -1.44 -0.98 -6.26
N TYR A 17 -2.03 -0.91 -5.07
CA TYR A 17 -1.57 0.01 -4.03
C TYR A 17 -1.47 -0.68 -2.68
N VAL A 18 -0.53 -0.18 -1.86
CA VAL A 18 -0.41 -0.50 -0.43
C VAL A 18 -0.35 0.82 0.34
N CYS A 19 -1.26 1.01 1.28
CA CYS A 19 -1.33 2.18 2.14
C CYS A 19 -1.00 1.76 3.58
N PHE A 20 0.01 2.39 4.17
CA PHE A 20 0.40 2.25 5.57
C PHE A 20 -0.08 3.49 6.30
N ARG A 21 -0.96 3.34 7.29
CA ARG A 21 -1.48 4.46 8.08
C ARG A 21 -1.58 4.11 9.56
N GLY A 22 -1.36 5.10 10.40
CA GLY A 22 -1.33 4.94 11.86
C GLY A 22 -0.18 5.74 12.46
N GLU A 23 -0.50 6.63 13.38
CA GLU A 23 0.51 7.35 14.15
C GLU A 23 1.18 6.43 15.18
N ASP A 24 0.36 5.61 15.84
CA ASP A 24 0.75 4.63 16.83
C ASP A 24 0.65 3.19 16.32
N GLU A 25 1.18 2.27 17.12
CA GLU A 25 1.10 0.84 16.87
C GLU A 25 -0.29 0.31 17.31
N PRO A 26 -0.94 -0.58 16.52
CA PRO A 26 -0.48 -1.19 15.27
C PRO A 26 -0.68 -0.32 14.02
N VAL A 27 0.23 -0.47 13.06
CA VAL A 27 0.14 0.15 11.73
C VAL A 27 -0.92 -0.58 10.91
N GLU A 28 -1.93 0.14 10.44
CA GLU A 28 -2.91 -0.39 9.50
C GLU A 28 -2.31 -0.41 8.09
N VAL A 29 -2.30 -1.58 7.47
CA VAL A 29 -1.83 -1.81 6.10
C VAL A 29 -3.02 -2.21 5.24
N LEU A 30 -3.31 -1.40 4.22
CA LEU A 30 -4.36 -1.61 3.24
C LEU A 30 -3.75 -1.94 1.89
N GLU A 31 -4.04 -3.13 1.38
CA GLU A 31 -3.67 -3.55 0.03
C GLU A 31 -4.90 -3.51 -0.86
N GLY A 32 -4.73 -2.99 -2.07
CA GLY A 32 -5.84 -2.82 -2.98
C GLY A 32 -5.42 -2.61 -4.41
N TYR A 33 -6.40 -2.28 -5.24
CA TYR A 33 -6.23 -2.05 -6.65
C TYR A 33 -7.18 -0.97 -7.14
N HIS A 34 -6.69 -0.13 -8.03
CA HIS A 34 -7.45 0.96 -8.62
C HIS A 34 -7.32 0.90 -10.14
N PHE A 35 -8.47 0.76 -10.80
CA PHE A 35 -8.63 0.95 -12.24
C PHE A 35 -9.57 2.12 -12.44
N PRO A 36 -9.12 3.26 -12.95
CA PRO A 36 -10.03 4.36 -13.28
C PRO A 36 -11.01 3.93 -14.39
N PRO A 37 -12.28 4.37 -14.35
CA PRO A 37 -12.85 5.38 -13.45
C PRO A 37 -13.49 4.83 -12.16
N GLN A 38 -13.28 3.55 -11.83
CA GLN A 38 -13.94 2.94 -10.67
C GLN A 38 -13.33 3.37 -9.34
N MET A 39 -14.09 3.21 -8.25
CA MET A 39 -13.55 3.42 -6.91
C MET A 39 -12.40 2.43 -6.61
N PRO A 40 -11.35 2.87 -5.90
CA PRO A 40 -10.29 1.98 -5.41
C PRO A 40 -10.85 0.82 -4.57
N LEU A 41 -10.49 -0.40 -4.94
CA LEU A 41 -10.91 -1.61 -4.26
C LEU A 41 -9.88 -2.00 -3.20
N ILE A 42 -10.34 -2.12 -1.94
CA ILE A 42 -9.54 -2.71 -0.87
C ILE A 42 -9.64 -4.24 -0.98
N LYS A 43 -8.51 -4.90 -1.22
CA LYS A 43 -8.40 -6.36 -1.30
C LYS A 43 -8.13 -6.98 0.07
N ARG A 44 -7.22 -6.38 0.85
CA ARG A 44 -6.81 -6.88 2.16
C ARG A 44 -6.55 -5.73 3.14
N ARG A 45 -6.88 -5.98 4.41
CA ARG A 45 -6.53 -5.12 5.54
C ARG A 45 -5.81 -5.95 6.59
N THR A 46 -4.70 -5.43 7.09
CA THR A 46 -3.90 -6.11 8.12
C THR A 46 -3.34 -5.08 9.09
N TRP A 47 -3.17 -5.47 10.34
CA TRP A 47 -2.58 -4.63 11.38
C TRP A 47 -1.25 -5.25 11.75
N LEU A 48 -0.18 -4.49 11.57
CA LEU A 48 1.19 -4.93 11.79
C LEU A 48 1.84 -4.09 12.88
N ASN A 49 2.73 -4.68 13.65
CA ASN A 49 3.62 -3.87 14.48
C ASN A 49 4.58 -3.07 13.59
N ARG A 50 5.29 -2.09 14.18
CA ARG A 50 6.19 -1.22 13.41
C ARG A 50 7.31 -1.98 12.69
N SER A 51 7.84 -3.04 13.29
CA SER A 51 8.93 -3.84 12.70
C SER A 51 8.44 -4.69 11.51
N GLU A 52 7.24 -5.25 11.62
CA GLU A 52 6.57 -6.01 10.56
C GLU A 52 6.18 -5.10 9.41
N ALA A 53 5.62 -3.92 9.70
CA ALA A 53 5.29 -2.92 8.68
C ALA A 53 6.53 -2.46 7.91
N GLN A 54 7.65 -2.23 8.62
CA GLN A 54 8.92 -1.87 7.99
C GLN A 54 9.45 -3.00 7.10
N THR A 55 9.41 -4.25 7.57
CA THR A 55 9.86 -5.41 6.79
C THR A 55 8.99 -5.61 5.55
N CYS A 56 7.67 -5.47 5.70
CA CYS A 56 6.71 -5.53 4.60
C CYS A 56 7.03 -4.46 3.54
N ARG A 57 7.23 -3.21 3.98
CA ARG A 57 7.60 -2.09 3.12
C ARG A 57 8.88 -2.36 2.34
N CYS A 58 9.97 -2.74 3.02
CA CYS A 58 11.24 -3.05 2.36
C CYS A 58 11.10 -4.15 1.30
N ARG A 59 10.28 -5.18 1.56
CA ARG A 59 10.02 -6.26 0.59
C ARG A 59 9.27 -5.74 -0.65
N LEU A 60 8.23 -4.93 -0.43
CA LEU A 60 7.41 -4.36 -1.51
C LEU A 60 8.27 -3.49 -2.45
N GLU A 61 9.11 -2.63 -1.87
CA GLU A 61 10.00 -1.73 -2.62
C GLU A 61 11.15 -2.47 -3.30
N GLY A 62 11.80 -3.41 -2.60
CA GLY A 62 13.00 -4.08 -3.07
C GLY A 62 12.74 -5.20 -4.09
N SER A 63 11.62 -5.91 -3.96
CA SER A 63 11.39 -7.17 -4.71
C SER A 63 10.10 -7.19 -5.51
N GLU A 64 9.08 -6.42 -5.12
CA GLU A 64 7.75 -6.51 -5.74
C GLU A 64 7.44 -5.36 -6.71
N GLY A 65 8.38 -4.42 -6.88
CA GLY A 65 8.28 -3.32 -7.85
C GLY A 65 7.32 -2.20 -7.44
N PHE A 66 7.06 -2.06 -6.14
CA PHE A 66 6.30 -0.94 -5.63
C PHE A 66 7.17 0.29 -5.44
N HIS A 67 6.61 1.47 -5.71
CA HIS A 67 7.28 2.75 -5.53
C HIS A 67 6.40 3.71 -4.75
N HIS A 68 7.02 4.66 -4.06
CA HIS A 68 6.30 5.75 -3.42
C HIS A 68 5.44 6.51 -4.43
N GLY A 69 4.21 6.84 -4.03
CA GLY A 69 3.28 7.56 -4.87
C GLY A 69 2.29 8.41 -4.08
N PRO A 70 1.49 9.22 -4.78
CA PRO A 70 0.45 10.02 -4.14
C PRO A 70 -0.69 9.13 -3.60
N PRO A 71 -1.49 9.63 -2.65
CA PRO A 71 -2.73 8.99 -2.24
C PRO A 71 -3.67 8.77 -3.43
N LEU A 72 -4.35 7.62 -3.45
CA LEU A 72 -5.35 7.32 -4.48
C LEU A 72 -6.79 7.66 -4.05
N PHE A 73 -7.00 7.98 -2.76
CA PHE A 73 -8.27 8.41 -2.17
C PHE A 73 -8.05 9.07 -0.82
#